data_AF-A0A971YHL3-F1
#
_entry.id   AF-A0A971YHL3-F1
#
_cell.length_a   1.000
_cell.length_b   1.000
_cell.length_c   1.000
_cell.angle_alpha   90.00
_cell.angle_beta   90.00
_cell.angle_gamma   90.00
#
_symmetry.space_group_name_H-M   'P 1'
#
loop_
_entity.id
_entity.type
_entity.pdbx_description
1 polymer ?
#
loop_
_entity_poly.entity_id
_entity_poly.type
_entity_poly.pdbx_seq_one_letter_code
_entity_poly.pdbx_strand_id
1 'polypeptide(L)' 'MDAIDCLERAWLNAQEAVRDYEMYSKRIKEGEISSAFKRFAEQEGETARQLRELLIKYKGQPMDSALHNNKVGDGQ' A
#
# COMPACT_ATOMS: atom_id res chain seq x y z
N MET A 1 -7.92 -16.74 0.29
CA MET A 1 -7.31 -15.42 0.41
C MET A 1 -8.41 -14.48 0.85
N ASP A 2 -8.35 -14.04 2.09
CA ASP A 2 -9.29 -13.06 2.63
C ASP A 2 -8.80 -11.61 2.39
N ALA A 3 -9.57 -10.63 2.83
CA ALA A 3 -9.22 -9.22 2.64
C ALA A 3 -7.93 -8.81 3.38
N ILE A 4 -7.61 -9.43 4.54
CA ILE A 4 -6.36 -9.17 5.25
C ILE A 4 -5.18 -9.76 4.47
N ASP A 5 -5.30 -10.99 3.98
CA ASP A 5 -4.27 -11.63 3.15
C ASP A 5 -3.94 -10.78 1.92
N CYS A 6 -4.97 -10.24 1.24
CA CYS A 6 -4.80 -9.35 0.09
C CYS A 6 -4.03 -8.08 0.48
N LEU A 7 -4.39 -7.49 1.62
CA LEU A 7 -3.82 -6.25 2.10
C LEU A 7 -2.36 -6.44 2.58
N GLU A 8 -2.05 -7.56 3.23
CA GLU A 8 -0.68 -7.92 3.63
C GLU A 8 0.20 -8.14 2.40
N ARG A 9 -0.30 -8.86 1.40
CA ARG A 9 0.46 -9.07 0.14
C ARG A 9 0.69 -7.76 -0.61
N ALA A 10 -0.32 -6.92 -0.72
CA ALA A 10 -0.17 -5.61 -1.36
C ALA A 10 0.86 -4.74 -0.62
N TRP A 11 0.84 -4.76 0.71
CA TRP A 11 1.80 -4.00 1.52
C TRP A 11 3.24 -4.48 1.31
N LEU A 12 3.47 -5.80 1.33
CA LEU A 12 4.79 -6.39 1.08
C LEU A 12 5.31 -6.08 -0.33
N ASN A 13 4.43 -6.14 -1.33
CA ASN A 13 4.78 -5.82 -2.71
C ASN A 13 5.17 -4.34 -2.87
N ALA A 14 4.42 -3.41 -2.25
CA ALA A 14 4.77 -2.00 -2.28
C ALA A 14 6.14 -1.74 -1.61
N GLN A 15 6.43 -2.41 -0.48
CA GLN A 15 7.74 -2.34 0.16
C GLN A 15 8.89 -2.92 -0.69
N GLU A 16 8.63 -3.96 -1.48
CA GLU A 16 9.58 -4.50 -2.45
C GLU A 16 9.83 -3.50 -3.57
N ALA A 17 8.78 -2.91 -4.14
CA ALA A 17 8.90 -1.89 -5.19
C ALA A 17 9.69 -0.65 -4.72
N VAL A 18 9.49 -0.17 -3.49
CA VAL A 18 10.32 0.89 -2.89
C VAL A 18 11.81 0.51 -2.95
N ARG A 19 12.17 -0.69 -2.47
CA ARG A 19 13.56 -1.15 -2.43
C ARG A 19 14.17 -1.24 -3.83
N ASP A 20 13.41 -1.78 -4.79
CA ASP A 20 13.86 -1.91 -6.17
C ASP A 20 14.07 -0.55 -6.83
N TYR A 21 13.11 0.38 -6.70
CA TYR A 21 13.22 1.71 -7.27
C TYR A 21 14.34 2.55 -6.63
N GLU A 22 14.54 2.46 -5.32
CA GLU A 22 15.71 3.04 -4.67
C GLU A 22 17.02 2.44 -5.21
N MET A 23 17.08 1.12 -5.36
CA MET A 23 18.25 0.44 -5.87
C MET A 23 18.55 0.83 -7.32
N TYR A 24 17.53 0.95 -8.16
CA TYR A 24 17.68 1.37 -9.56
C TYR A 24 18.10 2.83 -9.67
N SER A 25 17.51 3.73 -8.89
CA SER A 25 17.92 5.14 -8.86
C SER A 25 19.35 5.35 -8.34
N LYS A 26 19.86 4.46 -7.47
CA LYS A 26 21.26 4.46 -7.04
C LYS A 26 22.22 3.90 -8.10
N ARG A 27 21.77 2.93 -8.91
CA ARG A 27 22.56 2.33 -10.00
C ARG A 27 22.64 3.23 -11.24
N ILE A 28 21.55 3.91 -11.57
CA ILE A 28 21.44 4.82 -12.71
C ILE A 28 21.86 6.21 -12.24
N LYS A 29 23.04 6.65 -12.67
CA LYS A 29 23.75 7.81 -12.11
C LYS A 29 23.00 9.13 -12.21
N GLU A 30 22.36 9.41 -13.35
CA GLU A 30 21.67 10.68 -13.60
C GLU A 30 20.67 10.58 -14.76
N GLY A 31 19.93 11.68 -14.98
CA GLY A 31 18.95 11.80 -16.05
C GLY A 31 17.53 11.41 -15.63
N GLU A 32 16.62 11.52 -16.59
CA GLU A 32 15.17 11.34 -16.38
C GLU A 32 14.82 9.99 -15.77
N ILE A 33 15.49 8.92 -16.18
CA ILE A 33 15.24 7.56 -15.68
C ILE A 33 15.60 7.44 -14.19
N SER A 34 16.75 8.00 -13.76
CA SER A 34 17.13 8.02 -12.34
C SER A 34 16.11 8.80 -11.51
N SER A 35 15.69 9.96 -12.01
CA SER A 35 14.67 10.81 -11.37
C SER A 35 13.30 10.12 -11.29
N ALA A 36 12.91 9.40 -12.34
CA ALA A 36 11.65 8.64 -12.36
C ALA A 36 11.64 7.57 -11.26
N PHE A 37 12.72 6.78 -11.15
CA PHE A 37 12.80 5.77 -10.09
C PHE A 37 12.81 6.37 -8.68
N LYS A 38 13.42 7.53 -8.45
CA LYS A 38 13.31 8.24 -7.15
C LYS A 38 11.86 8.57 -6.83
N ARG A 39 11.15 9.16 -7.79
CA ARG A 39 9.73 9.52 -7.64
C ARG A 39 8.85 8.29 -7.40
N PHE A 40 9.11 7.19 -8.10
CA PHE A 40 8.35 5.95 -7.91
C PHE A 40 8.60 5.33 -6.53
N ALA A 41 9.85 5.37 -6.02
CA ALA A 41 10.14 4.93 -4.66
C ALA A 41 9.35 5.71 -3.61
N GLU A 42 9.23 7.04 -3.77
CA GLU A 42 8.42 7.88 -2.88
C GLU A 42 6.93 7.52 -2.96
N GLN A 43 6.40 7.33 -4.16
CA GLN A 43 4.99 7.00 -4.38
C GLN A 43 4.60 5.61 -3.85
N GLU A 44 5.47 4.61 -4.05
CA GLU A 44 5.29 3.29 -3.45
C GLU A 44 5.47 3.33 -1.92
N GLY A 45 6.33 4.21 -1.41
CA GLY A 45 6.48 4.43 0.03
C GLY A 45 5.18 4.94 0.67
N GLU A 46 4.53 5.90 0.02
CA GLU A 46 3.21 6.40 0.44
C GLU A 46 2.12 5.32 0.31
N THR A 47 2.15 4.53 -0.77
CA THR A 47 1.23 3.40 -0.95
C THR A 47 1.40 2.36 0.16
N ALA A 48 2.64 1.99 0.49
CA ALA A 48 2.96 1.07 1.59
C ALA A 48 2.50 1.64 2.94
N ARG A 49 2.61 2.94 3.17
CA ARG A 49 2.10 3.60 4.40
C ARG A 49 0.59 3.43 4.53
N GLN A 50 -0.17 3.75 3.48
CA GLN A 50 -1.64 3.64 3.49
C GLN A 50 -2.11 2.20 3.68
N LEU A 51 -1.47 1.24 3.00
CA LEU A 51 -1.78 -0.19 3.16
C LEU A 51 -1.51 -0.66 4.59
N ARG A 52 -0.42 -0.21 5.21
CA ARG A 52 -0.10 -0.51 6.61
C ARG A 52 -1.13 0.07 7.58
N GLU A 53 -1.61 1.28 7.34
CA GLU A 53 -2.64 1.91 8.16
C GLU A 53 -3.95 1.13 8.12
N LEU A 54 -4.35 0.67 6.93
CA LEU A 54 -5.50 -0.23 6.77
C LEU A 54 -5.25 -1.57 7.50
N LEU A 55 -4.05 -2.15 7.41
CA LEU A 55 -3.72 -3.39 8.12
C LEU A 55 -3.84 -3.21 9.62
N ILE A 56 -3.27 -2.15 10.18
CA ILE A 56 -3.36 -1.87 11.62
C ILE A 56 -4.83 -1.70 12.04
N LYS A 57 -5.63 -0.99 11.24
CA LYS A 57 -7.05 -0.74 11.53
C LYS A 57 -7.86 -2.03 11.59
N TYR A 58 -7.64 -2.97 10.66
CA TYR A 58 -8.49 -4.15 10.51
C TYR A 58 -7.90 -5.44 11.10
N LYS A 59 -6.58 -5.53 11.34
CA LYS A 59 -5.94 -6.67 12.00
C LYS A 59 -6.14 -6.66 13.53
N GLY A 60 -6.53 -5.52 14.10
CA GLY A 60 -6.88 -5.35 15.52
C GLY A 60 -8.38 -5.35 15.83
N GLN A 61 -9.26 -5.51 14.83
CA GLN A 61 -10.72 -5.55 15.00
C GLN A 61 -11.29 -6.86 14.41
N PRO A 62 -12.31 -7.49 15.02
CA PRO A 62 -12.98 -8.63 14.41
C PRO A 62 -13.61 -8.22 13.07
N MET A 63 -13.14 -8.87 12.00
CA MET A 63 -13.38 -8.54 10.59
C MET A 63 -14.85 -8.60 10.14
N ASP A 64 -15.73 -9.25 10.91
CA ASP A 64 -17.16 -9.36 10.57
C ASP A 64 -17.88 -7.99 10.54
N SER A 65 -17.32 -6.98 11.20
CA SER A 65 -17.92 -5.64 11.30
C SER A 65 -17.66 -4.74 10.09
N ALA A 66 -16.58 -4.97 9.34
CA ALA A 66 -16.16 -4.06 8.27
C ALA A 66 -16.85 -4.31 6.91
N LEU A 67 -17.30 -5.54 6.66
CA LEU A 67 -17.97 -5.94 5.42
C LEU A 67 -19.51 -5.81 5.49
N HIS A 68 -20.09 -5.66 6.69
CA HIS A 68 -21.55 -5.57 6.89
C HIS A 68 -22.11 -4.14 6.93
N ASN A 69 -21.28 -3.09 6.97
CA ASN A 69 -21.77 -1.72 7.12
C ASN A 69 -22.20 -1.04 5.80
N ASN A 70 -22.70 -1.82 4.85
CA ASN A 70 -23.54 -1.35 3.76
C ASN A 70 -24.99 -1.77 4.01
N LYS A 71 -25.59 -1.23 5.08
CA LYS A 71 -27.05 -1.14 5.20
C LYS A 71 -27.47 0.32 5.13
N VAL A 72 -27.77 0.72 3.90
CA VAL A 72 -28.91 1.56 3.50
C VAL A 72 -29.19 2.72 4.44
N GLY A 73 -28.67 3.90 4.07
CA GLY A 73 -29.39 5.13 4.36
C GLY A 73 -30.64 5.17 3.50
N ASP A 74 -31.78 4.80 4.08
CA ASP A 74 -33.07 5.29 3.65
C ASP A 74 -33.68 6.00 4.86
N GLY A 75 -33.98 7.26 4.65
CA GLY A 75 -34.33 8.20 5.69
C GLY A 75 -35.65 7.91 6.38
N GLN A 76 -35.77 8.56 7.53
CA GLN A 76 -36.98 9.22 8.01
C GLN A 76 -36.56 10.35 8.95
#